data_AF-A0A374BYM6-F1
#
_entry.id   AF-A0A374BYM6-F1
#
_cell.length_a   1.000
_cell.length_b   1.000
_cell.length_c   1.000
_cell.angle_alpha   90.00
_cell.angle_beta   90.00
_cell.angle_gamma   90.00
#
_symmetry.space_group_name_H-M   'P 1'
#
loop_
_entity.id
_entity.type
_entity.pdbx_description
1 polymer ?
#
loop_
_entity_poly.entity_id
_entity_poly.type
_entity_poly.pdbx_seq_one_letter_code
_entity_poly.pdbx_strand_id
1 'polypeptide(L)'
;MNKQTYYLIADIIQRYRTWIIVKDTELLVEMRILQDGVLKPLFYKGLSLQSYRDHYSFRKKRTWKINEYDLNQGLAALCRKDPSAKGRVEKGTLTQRDVEYIIEKASFGIIKLELSDYEY
;
A
#
# COMPACT_ATOMS: atom_id res chain seq x y z
N MET A 1 1.12 -2.63 11.61
CA MET A 1 2.33 -3.11 10.91
C MET A 1 3.56 -2.53 11.63
N ASN A 2 4.78 -3.06 11.46
CA ASN A 2 5.94 -2.37 12.03
C ASN A 2 6.29 -1.13 11.18
N LYS A 3 6.83 -0.10 11.84
CA LYS A 3 7.14 1.20 11.21
C LYS A 3 8.10 1.05 10.02
N GLN A 4 9.12 0.22 10.15
CA GLN A 4 10.12 0.00 9.12
C GLN A 4 9.52 -0.54 7.82
N THR A 5 8.63 -1.53 7.92
CA THR A 5 7.98 -2.17 6.76
C THR A 5 7.07 -1.18 6.05
N TYR A 6 6.34 -0.35 6.80
CA TYR A 6 5.49 0.69 6.22
C TYR A 6 6.27 1.66 5.32
N TYR A 7 7.38 2.21 5.82
CA TYR A 7 8.18 3.13 5.03
C TYR A 7 8.96 2.44 3.92
N LEU A 8 9.37 1.17 4.10
CA LEU A 8 9.99 0.39 3.03
C LEU A 8 9.02 0.19 1.85
N ILE A 9 7.75 -0.09 2.12
CA ILE A 9 6.71 -0.18 1.08
C ILE A 9 6.61 1.16 0.33
N ALA A 10 6.54 2.28 1.05
CA ALA A 10 6.47 3.60 0.44
C ALA A 10 7.71 3.92 -0.42
N ASP A 11 8.92 3.61 0.08
CA ASP A 11 10.17 3.84 -0.63
C ASP A 11 10.26 3.02 -1.92
N ILE A 12 9.92 1.73 -1.88
CA ILE A 12 9.90 0.87 -3.07
C ILE A 12 8.92 1.40 -4.11
N ILE A 13 7.71 1.82 -3.71
CA ILE A 13 6.75 2.43 -4.64
C ILE A 13 7.34 3.69 -5.25
N GLN A 14 7.88 4.59 -4.42
CA GLN A 14 8.40 5.85 -4.90
C GLN A 14 9.60 5.65 -5.83
N ARG A 15 10.48 4.68 -5.54
CA ARG A 15 11.68 4.39 -6.34
C ARG A 15 11.37 3.75 -7.68
N TYR A 16 10.45 2.79 -7.73
CA TYR A 16 10.16 1.97 -8.92
C TYR A 16 8.83 2.31 -9.58
N ARG A 17 8.29 3.50 -9.29
CA ARG A 17 7.03 4.01 -9.81
C ARG A 17 7.00 4.05 -11.33
N THR A 18 5.89 3.62 -11.90
CA THR A 18 5.63 3.74 -13.35
C THR A 18 4.43 4.62 -13.67
N TRP A 19 3.46 4.76 -12.77
CA TRP A 19 2.33 5.67 -12.97
C TRP A 19 1.75 6.29 -11.68
N ILE A 20 2.17 5.79 -10.50
CA ILE A 20 1.77 6.28 -9.17
C ILE A 20 2.97 6.78 -8.38
N ILE A 21 2.86 7.95 -7.77
CA ILE A 21 3.78 8.46 -6.74
C ILE A 21 3.23 8.24 -5.33
N VAL A 22 4.14 8.18 -4.34
CA VAL A 22 3.77 8.35 -2.92
C VAL A 22 3.63 9.85 -2.65
N LYS A 23 2.41 10.28 -2.31
CA LYS A 23 2.10 11.69 -2.06
C LYS A 23 2.24 12.07 -0.58
N ASP A 24 1.90 11.15 0.33
CA ASP A 24 1.91 11.37 1.77
C ASP A 24 1.93 10.02 2.49
N THR A 25 2.58 9.96 3.65
CA THR A 25 2.68 8.79 4.53
C THR A 25 2.17 9.06 5.95
N GLU A 26 1.86 10.30 6.30
CA GLU A 26 1.53 10.73 7.66
C GLU A 26 0.05 11.08 7.85
N LEU A 27 -0.70 11.23 6.76
CA LEU A 27 -2.13 11.52 6.81
C LEU A 27 -2.89 10.46 7.61
N LEU A 28 -3.76 10.88 8.53
CA LEU A 28 -4.69 9.99 9.20
C LEU A 28 -5.92 9.71 8.33
N VAL A 29 -6.26 8.43 8.19
CA VAL A 29 -7.42 7.92 7.46
C VAL A 29 -8.43 7.39 8.47
N GLU A 30 -9.64 7.95 8.44
CA GLU A 30 -10.78 7.48 9.21
C GLU A 30 -11.30 6.17 8.62
N MET A 31 -11.45 5.17 9.48
CA MET A 31 -12.19 3.94 9.21
C MET A 31 -13.30 3.82 10.25
N ARG A 32 -14.49 3.36 9.84
CA ARG A 32 -15.60 3.13 10.77
C ARG A 32 -15.75 1.64 11.02
N ILE A 33 -15.79 1.28 12.30
CA ILE A 33 -16.06 -0.09 12.74
C ILE A 33 -17.39 -0.14 13.47
N LEU A 34 -18.14 -1.23 13.26
CA LEU A 34 -19.35 -1.49 14.02
C LEU A 34 -18.97 -2.11 15.36
N GLN A 35 -19.26 -1.41 16.45
CA GLN A 35 -19.04 -1.89 17.81
C GLN A 35 -20.30 -1.61 18.63
N ASP A 36 -20.85 -2.66 19.25
CA ASP A 36 -22.07 -2.58 20.08
C ASP A 36 -23.26 -1.92 19.36
N GLY A 37 -23.40 -2.17 18.05
CA GLY A 37 -24.46 -1.58 17.22
C GLY A 37 -24.23 -0.13 16.78
N VAL A 38 -23.09 0.48 17.13
CA VAL A 38 -22.74 1.86 16.78
C VAL A 38 -21.49 1.89 15.89
N LEU A 39 -21.52 2.69 14.82
CA LEU A 39 -20.32 2.96 14.02
C LEU A 39 -19.40 3.92 14.77
N LYS A 40 -18.25 3.42 15.22
CA LYS A 40 -17.21 4.22 15.88
C LYS A 40 -16.07 4.53 14.91
N PRO A 41 -15.55 5.77 14.90
CA PRO A 41 -14.39 6.13 14.10
C PRO A 41 -13.10 5.60 14.73
N LEU A 42 -12.22 5.06 13.89
CA LEU A 42 -10.82 4.77 14.18
C LEU A 42 -9.95 5.49 13.17
N PHE A 43 -8.79 5.95 13.61
CA PHE A 43 -7.84 6.66 12.76
C PHE A 43 -6.56 5.86 12.63
N TYR A 44 -6.16 5.59 11.40
CA TYR A 44 -4.91 4.92 11.08
C TYR A 44 -4.04 5.85 10.26
N LYS A 45 -2.71 5.69 10.31
CA LYS A 45 -1.84 6.29 9.29
C LYS A 45 -2.26 5.77 7.91
N GLY A 46 -2.13 6.62 6.91
CA GLY A 46 -2.51 6.33 5.54
C GLY A 46 -1.38 6.58 4.56
N LEU A 47 -1.19 5.62 3.66
CA LEU A 47 -0.37 5.77 2.47
C LEU A 47 -1.23 6.43 1.39
N SER A 48 -0.92 7.68 1.06
CA SER A 48 -1.56 8.40 -0.02
C SER A 48 -0.80 8.17 -1.32
N LEU A 49 -1.46 7.54 -2.27
CA LEU A 49 -0.95 7.25 -3.61
C LEU A 49 -1.61 8.18 -4.62
N GLN A 50 -0.85 8.74 -5.56
CA GLN A 50 -1.41 9.60 -6.59
C GLN A 50 -0.90 9.23 -7.98
N SER A 51 -1.80 9.15 -8.96
CA SER A 51 -1.41 8.98 -10.36
C SER A 51 -0.72 10.25 -10.88
N TYR A 52 0.46 10.12 -11.49
CA TYR A 52 1.17 11.25 -12.11
C TYR A 52 1.01 11.30 -13.63
N ARG A 53 0.45 10.24 -14.23
CA ARG A 53 0.00 10.17 -15.62
C ARG A 53 -1.32 9.40 -15.71
N ASP A 54 -1.97 9.48 -16.88
CA ASP A 54 -3.14 8.66 -17.16
C ASP A 54 -2.70 7.18 -17.25
N HIS A 55 -3.53 6.27 -16.72
CA HIS A 55 -3.27 4.83 -16.75
C HIS A 55 -4.59 4.06 -16.73
N TYR A 56 -4.83 3.24 -17.76
CA TYR A 56 -6.14 2.62 -18.01
C TYR A 56 -7.28 3.66 -17.93
N SER A 57 -8.23 3.46 -17.01
CA SER A 57 -9.36 4.36 -16.75
C SER A 57 -9.06 5.45 -15.72
N PHE A 58 -7.87 5.45 -15.11
CA PHE A 58 -7.49 6.42 -14.11
C PHE A 58 -6.84 7.64 -14.74
N ARG A 59 -7.43 8.80 -14.50
CA ARG A 59 -6.87 10.09 -14.92
C ARG A 59 -5.72 10.50 -13.99
N LYS A 60 -4.79 11.30 -14.52
CA LYS A 60 -3.73 11.98 -13.78
C LYS A 60 -4.30 12.78 -12.60
N LYS A 61 -3.53 12.85 -11.51
CA LYS A 61 -3.89 13.48 -10.21
C LYS A 61 -4.98 12.75 -9.40
N ARG A 62 -5.44 11.57 -9.81
CA ARG A 62 -6.31 10.73 -8.97
C ARG A 62 -5.52 10.30 -7.73
N THR A 63 -6.13 10.43 -6.55
CA THR A 63 -5.51 10.06 -5.27
C THR A 63 -6.30 8.95 -4.59
N TRP A 64 -5.58 7.97 -4.07
CA TRP A 64 -6.08 6.90 -3.22
C TRP A 64 -5.42 6.99 -1.85
N LYS A 65 -6.14 6.59 -0.81
CA LYS A 65 -5.61 6.50 0.55
C LYS A 65 -5.81 5.08 1.02
N ILE A 66 -4.72 4.39 1.30
CA ILE A 66 -4.74 3.05 1.86
C ILE A 66 -4.33 3.18 3.33
N ASN A 67 -5.22 2.81 4.24
CA ASN A 67 -4.92 2.87 5.66
C ASN A 67 -3.94 1.74 6.07
N GLU A 68 -3.24 1.95 7.19
CA GLU A 68 -2.26 0.99 7.70
C GLU A 68 -2.87 -0.39 8.01
N TYR A 69 -4.15 -0.44 8.40
CA TYR A 69 -4.84 -1.70 8.66
C TYR A 69 -4.94 -2.55 7.38
N ASP A 70 -5.41 -1.98 6.28
CA ASP A 70 -5.53 -2.67 4.99
C ASP A 70 -4.15 -3.04 4.42
N LEU A 71 -3.14 -2.17 4.58
CA LEU A 71 -1.76 -2.51 4.25
C LEU A 71 -1.28 -3.72 5.04
N ASN A 72 -1.59 -3.79 6.34
CA ASN A 72 -1.24 -4.92 7.20
C ASN A 72 -2.00 -6.20 6.79
N GLN A 73 -3.24 -6.09 6.31
CA GLN A 73 -3.97 -7.22 5.74
C GLN A 73 -3.32 -7.71 4.43
N GLY A 74 -2.87 -6.80 3.57
CA GLY A 74 -2.11 -7.12 2.37
C GLY A 74 -0.79 -7.84 2.69
N LEU A 75 -0.06 -7.35 3.69
CA LEU A 75 1.16 -7.98 4.19
C LEU A 75 0.90 -9.37 4.76
N ALA A 76 -0.16 -9.54 5.56
CA ALA A 76 -0.55 -10.84 6.08
C ALA A 76 -0.96 -11.81 4.95
N ALA A 77 -1.61 -11.31 3.89
CA ALA A 77 -1.94 -12.10 2.72
C ALA A 77 -0.68 -12.53 1.94
N LEU A 78 0.35 -11.69 1.87
CA LEU A 78 1.63 -12.06 1.29
C LEU A 78 2.28 -13.20 2.08
N CYS A 79 2.41 -13.04 3.40
CA CYS A 79 3.02 -14.06 4.26
C CYS A 79 2.26 -15.40 4.28
N ARG A 80 0.93 -15.38 4.07
CA ARG A 80 0.13 -16.60 3.89
C ARG A 80 0.39 -17.29 2.55
N LYS A 81 0.58 -16.51 1.48
CA LYS A 81 0.84 -17.02 0.13
C LYS A 81 2.27 -17.53 -0.02
N ASP A 82 3.23 -16.81 0.55
CA ASP A 82 4.66 -17.14 0.54
C ASP A 82 5.21 -17.03 1.96
N PRO A 83 5.38 -18.17 2.68
CA PRO A 83 5.94 -18.19 4.02
C PRO A 83 7.35 -17.58 4.12
N SER A 84 8.13 -17.60 3.04
CA SER A 84 9.47 -17.00 3.03
C SER A 84 9.45 -15.47 3.07
N ALA A 85 8.31 -14.86 2.71
CA ALA A 85 8.12 -13.41 2.78
C ALA A 85 8.28 -12.87 4.20
N LYS A 86 7.95 -13.67 5.24
CA LYS A 86 8.14 -13.27 6.64
C LYS A 86 9.62 -12.93 6.92
N GLY A 87 10.54 -13.76 6.42
CA GLY A 87 11.98 -13.50 6.55
C GLY A 87 12.42 -12.25 5.79
N ARG A 88 11.80 -11.94 4.64
CA ARG A 88 12.06 -10.70 3.89
C ARG A 88 11.57 -9.46 4.66
N VAL A 89 10.40 -9.54 5.29
CA VAL A 89 9.85 -8.48 6.14
C VAL A 89 10.76 -8.21 7.33
N GLU A 90 11.17 -9.25 8.05
CA GLU A 90 12.05 -9.13 9.22
C GLU A 90 13.41 -8.51 8.86
N LYS A 91 13.95 -8.85 7.68
CA LYS A 91 15.22 -8.31 7.18
C LYS A 91 15.10 -6.96 6.46
N GLY A 92 13.89 -6.46 6.23
CA GLY A 92 13.68 -5.24 5.45
C GLY A 92 14.10 -5.37 3.98
N THR A 93 13.91 -6.55 3.38
CA THR A 93 14.34 -6.90 2.01
C THR A 93 13.14 -7.24 1.11
N LEU A 94 12.02 -6.54 1.29
CA LEU A 94 10.86 -6.66 0.42
C LEU A 94 11.24 -6.34 -1.03
N THR A 95 10.73 -7.14 -1.95
CA THR A 95 10.92 -6.94 -3.39
C THR A 95 9.82 -6.04 -3.97
N GLN A 96 10.01 -5.57 -5.20
CA GLN A 96 8.96 -4.89 -5.97
C GLN A 96 7.68 -5.74 -6.02
N ARG A 97 7.80 -7.03 -6.36
CA ARG A 97 6.68 -7.97 -6.47
C ARG A 97 5.94 -8.18 -5.15
N ASP A 98 6.67 -8.20 -4.03
CA ASP A 98 6.06 -8.26 -2.70
C ASP A 98 5.18 -7.02 -2.48
N VAL A 99 5.72 -5.83 -2.78
CA VAL A 99 5.00 -4.55 -2.62
C VAL A 99 3.81 -4.44 -3.57
N GLU A 100 3.94 -4.86 -4.83
CA GLU A 100 2.83 -4.93 -5.77
C GLU A 100 1.69 -5.78 -5.23
N TYR A 101 2.00 -6.98 -4.74
CA TYR A 101 1.00 -7.88 -4.19
C TYR A 101 0.35 -7.29 -2.92
N ILE A 102 1.14 -6.67 -2.04
CA ILE A 102 0.60 -6.02 -0.84
C ILE A 102 -0.39 -4.91 -1.22
N ILE A 103 -0.03 -4.01 -2.15
CA ILE A 103 -0.91 -2.91 -2.57
C ILE A 103 -2.13 -3.41 -3.33
N GLU A 104 -1.99 -4.42 -4.19
CA GLU A 104 -3.13 -5.03 -4.87
C GLU A 104 -4.12 -5.59 -3.85
N LYS A 105 -3.65 -6.30 -2.81
CA LYS A 105 -4.54 -6.84 -1.76
C LYS A 105 -5.12 -5.75 -0.85
N ALA A 106 -4.31 -4.80 -0.42
CA ALA A 106 -4.75 -3.69 0.44
C ALA A 106 -5.74 -2.74 -0.27
N SER A 107 -5.70 -2.68 -1.60
CA SER A 107 -6.63 -1.90 -2.41
C SER A 107 -7.81 -2.71 -2.95
N PHE A 108 -8.00 -3.96 -2.49
CA PHE A 108 -9.07 -4.84 -2.97
C PHE A 108 -9.04 -5.07 -4.49
N GLY A 109 -7.84 -5.08 -5.08
CA GLY A 109 -7.59 -5.30 -6.51
C GLY A 109 -7.74 -4.04 -7.38
N ILE A 110 -8.03 -2.88 -6.79
CA ILE A 110 -8.24 -1.63 -7.54
C ILE A 110 -6.92 -1.10 -8.11
N ILE A 111 -5.82 -1.23 -7.36
CA ILE A 111 -4.52 -0.65 -7.71
C ILE A 111 -3.55 -1.78 -8.07
N LYS A 112 -3.05 -1.74 -9.31
CA LYS A 112 -1.89 -2.51 -9.78
C LYS A 112 -0.76 -1.53 -10.06
N LEU A 113 0.31 -1.61 -9.27
CA LEU A 113 1.39 -0.62 -9.32
C LEU A 113 2.23 -0.72 -10.60
N GLU A 114 2.44 -1.94 -11.12
CA GLU A 114 3.27 -2.18 -12.31
C GLU A 114 4.67 -1.59 -12.11
N LEU A 115 5.30 -1.88 -10.96
CA LEU A 115 6.61 -1.34 -10.60
C LEU A 115 7.68 -1.84 -11.58
N SER A 116 8.63 -0.97 -11.91
CA SER A 116 9.69 -1.29 -12.87
C SER A 116 10.98 -0.54 -12.55
N ASP A 117 12.11 -1.13 -12.96
CA ASP A 117 13.43 -0.48 -12.94
C ASP A 117 13.59 0.55 -14.08
N TYR A 118 12.70 0.55 -15.06
CA TYR A 118 12.76 1.45 -16.22
C TYR A 118 11.91 2.70 -15.99
N GLU A 119 12.54 3.88 -15.98
CA GLU A 119 11.83 5.16 -16.05
C GLU A 119 11.30 5.36 -17.49
N TYR A 120 9.97 5.36 -17.66
CA TYR A 120 9.28 5.70 -18.92
C TYR A 120 8.82 7.15 -18.93
#